data_AF-A0A924IJ85-F1
#
_entry.id   AF-A0A924IJ85-F1
#
_cell.length_a   1.000
_cell.length_b   1.000
_cell.length_c   1.000
_cell.angle_alpha   90.00
_cell.angle_beta   90.00
_cell.angle_gamma   90.00
#
_symmetry.space_group_name_H-M   'P 1'
#
loop_
_entity.id
_entity.type
_entity.pdbx_description
1 polymer ?
#
loop_
_entity_poly.entity_id
_entity_poly.type
_entity_poly.pdbx_seq_one_letter_code
_entity_poly.pdbx_strand_id
1 'polypeptide(L)' 'MARCKFCNKEITWMKEGGRNRPIDGDGGAHMCDEMKNSMKSIKSIEPTEIDADILKQYELAINIRALKK' A
#
# COMPACT_ATOMS: atom_id res chain seq x y z
N MET A 1 -12.09 -11.65 -19.14
CA MET A 1 -12.52 -10.70 -18.08
C MET A 1 -11.79 -11.07 -16.81
N ALA A 2 -11.36 -10.08 -16.02
CA ALA A 2 -10.62 -10.35 -14.79
C ALA A 2 -11.61 -10.58 -13.64
N ARG A 3 -11.19 -11.28 -12.59
CA ARG A 3 -11.98 -11.41 -11.35
C ARG A 3 -11.24 -10.73 -10.22
N CYS A 4 -11.98 -10.05 -9.36
CA CYS A 4 -11.40 -9.46 -8.15
C CYS A 4 -10.90 -10.57 -7.22
N LYS A 5 -9.64 -10.47 -6.78
CA LYS A 5 -9.02 -11.45 -5.88
C LYS A 5 -9.75 -11.59 -4.53
N PHE A 6 -10.43 -10.55 -4.09
CA PHE A 6 -11.01 -10.48 -2.73
C PHE A 6 -12.46 -10.94 -2.70
N CYS A 7 -13.30 -10.41 -3.61
CA CYS A 7 -14.74 -10.69 -3.62
C CYS A 7 -15.18 -11.61 -4.77
N ASN A 8 -14.25 -12.06 -5.63
CA ASN A 8 -14.51 -12.91 -6.80
C ASN A 8 -15.49 -12.34 -7.85
N LYS A 9 -15.93 -11.09 -7.69
CA LYS A 9 -16.76 -10.39 -8.69
C LYS A 9 -15.99 -10.15 -9.97
N GLU A 10 -16.70 -10.12 -11.08
CA GLU A 10 -16.13 -9.79 -12.39
C GLU A 10 -15.73 -8.31 -12.43
N ILE A 11 -14.51 -8.05 -12.87
CA ILE A 11 -13.93 -6.72 -13.00
C ILE A 11 -13.29 -6.54 -14.37
N THR A 12 -13.31 -5.30 -14.84
CA THR A 12 -12.61 -4.89 -16.05
C THR A 12 -11.49 -3.91 -15.68
N TRP A 13 -10.31 -4.10 -16.27
CA TRP A 13 -9.21 -3.16 -16.08
C TRP A 13 -9.29 -2.08 -17.15
N MET A 14 -9.56 -0.84 -16.75
CA MET A 14 -9.50 0.31 -17.64
C MET A 14 -8.24 1.13 -17.36
N LYS A 15 -7.65 1.66 -18.44
CA LYS A 15 -6.50 2.56 -18.37
C LYS A 15 -7.03 3.98 -18.24
N GLU A 16 -7.15 4.46 -17.01
CA GLU A 16 -7.46 5.87 -16.73
C GLU A 16 -6.16 6.61 -16.42
N GLY A 17 -5.65 7.34 -17.42
CA GLY A 17 -4.38 8.06 -17.33
C GLY A 17 -3.16 7.12 -17.31
N GLY A 18 -2.27 7.31 -16.33
CA GLY A 18 -1.01 6.57 -16.20
C GLY A 18 -1.09 5.25 -15.44
N ARG A 19 -2.25 4.90 -14.86
CA ARG A 19 -2.43 3.67 -14.06
C ARG A 19 -3.70 2.93 -14.48
N ASN A 20 -3.69 1.61 -14.35
CA ASN A 20 -4.88 0.80 -14.58
C ASN A 20 -5.73 0.78 -13.31
N ARG A 21 -7.03 1.07 -13.44
CA ARG A 21 -8.01 0.94 -12.36
C ARG A 21 -9.01 -0.18 -12.67
N PRO A 22 -9.39 -0.99 -11.66
CA PRO A 22 -10.46 -1.96 -11.82
C PRO A 22 -11.81 -1.25 -11.76
N ILE A 23 -12.71 -1.61 -12.67
CA ILE A 23 -14.10 -1.15 -12.71
C ILE A 23 -15.07 -2.34 -12.63
N ASP A 24 -16.24 -2.07 -12.05
CA ASP A 24 -17.39 -2.95 -12.05
C ASP A 24 -18.08 -2.97 -13.42
N GLY A 25 -19.00 -3.92 -13.64
CA GLY A 25 -19.81 -4.00 -14.86
C GLY A 25 -20.66 -2.75 -15.11
N ASP A 26 -21.00 -2.02 -14.05
CA ASP A 26 -21.75 -0.75 -14.10
C ASP A 26 -20.86 0.47 -14.44
N GLY A 27 -19.55 0.26 -14.68
CA GLY A 27 -18.59 1.31 -15.01
C GLY A 27 -18.03 2.10 -13.81
N GLY A 28 -18.51 1.80 -12.59
CA GLY A 28 -17.98 2.37 -11.35
C GLY A 28 -16.63 1.79 -10.95
N ALA A 29 -15.84 2.53 -10.16
CA ALA A 29 -14.56 2.04 -9.65
C ALA A 29 -14.78 0.89 -8.64
N HIS A 30 -14.14 -0.25 -8.88
CA HIS A 30 -14.30 -1.42 -8.03
C HIS A 30 -13.49 -1.29 -6.73
N MET A 31 -14.17 -1.10 -5.59
CA MET A 31 -13.56 -1.05 -4.25
C MET A 31 -14.37 -1.88 -3.25
N CYS A 32 -14.18 -3.20 -3.27
CA CYS A 32 -14.88 -4.12 -2.37
C CYS A 32 -14.40 -4.05 -0.90
N ASP A 33 -15.27 -4.46 0.01
CA ASP A 33 -15.01 -4.35 1.46
C ASP A 33 -14.02 -5.41 1.95
N GLU A 34 -13.97 -6.57 1.31
CA GLU A 34 -12.98 -7.62 1.56
C GLU A 34 -11.56 -7.12 1.27
N MET A 35 -11.37 -6.33 0.21
CA MET A 35 -10.11 -5.66 -0.08
C MET A 35 -9.75 -4.67 1.03
N LYS A 36 -10.69 -3.82 1.45
CA LYS A 36 -10.46 -2.82 2.51
C LYS A 36 -10.07 -3.49 3.83
N ASN A 37 -10.73 -4.59 4.18
CA ASN A 37 -10.43 -5.34 5.39
C ASN A 37 -9.07 -6.05 5.30
N SER A 38 -8.71 -6.61 4.14
CA SER A 38 -7.39 -7.19 3.91
C SER A 38 -6.27 -6.15 3.96
N MET A 39 -6.52 -4.87 3.67
CA MET A 39 -5.50 -3.83 3.79
C MET A 39 -5.26 -3.43 5.25
N LYS A 40 -6.28 -3.51 6.12
CA LYS A 40 -6.14 -3.21 7.55
C LYS A 40 -5.28 -4.21 8.31
N SER A 41 -5.12 -5.44 7.81
CA SER A 41 -4.27 -6.46 8.44
C SER A 41 -2.79 -6.32 8.09
N ILE A 42 -2.45 -5.45 7.14
CA ILE A 42 -1.05 -5.08 6.88
C ILE A 42 -0.60 -4.32 8.13
N LYS A 43 0.46 -4.83 8.80
CA LYS A 43 1.07 -4.15 9.95
C LYS A 43 1.42 -2.71 9.54
N SER A 44 0.64 -1.76 9.98
CA SER A 44 0.96 -0.34 9.89
C SER A 44 1.99 -0.06 10.97
N ILE A 45 3.19 0.34 10.57
CA ILE A 45 4.16 0.91 11.50
C ILE A 45 3.85 2.40 11.54
N GLU A 46 3.28 2.88 12.64
CA GLU A 46 3.07 4.31 12.84
C GLU A 46 4.44 4.99 13.09
N PRO A 47 4.67 6.22 12.60
CA PRO A 47 5.93 6.94 12.82
C PRO A 47 6.31 7.10 14.31
N THR A 48 5.33 6.99 15.21
CA THR A 48 5.48 7.10 16.67
C THR A 48 5.77 5.77 17.37
N GLU A 49 5.71 4.62 16.68
CA GLU A 49 5.98 3.31 17.29
C GLU A 49 7.47 3.02 17.48
N ILE A 50 8.35 3.81 16.85
CA ILE A 50 9.79 3.68 17.05
C ILE A 50 10.22 4.66 18.14
N ASP A 51 10.88 4.12 19.18
CA ASP A 51 11.45 4.90 20.27
C ASP A 51 12.48 5.92 19.74
N ALA A 52 12.44 7.14 20.27
CA ALA A 52 13.30 8.24 19.86
C ALA A 52 14.80 7.92 20.05
N ASP A 53 15.15 7.14 21.07
CA ASP A 53 16.54 6.73 21.29
C ASP A 53 17.04 5.77 20.20
N ILE A 54 16.17 4.91 19.68
CA ILE A 54 16.49 3.99 18.59
C ILE A 54 16.64 4.75 17.27
N LEU A 55 15.76 5.72 17.00
CA LEU A 55 15.86 6.58 15.82
C LEU A 55 17.20 7.33 15.78
N LYS A 56 17.62 7.89 16.93
CA LYS A 56 18.90 8.59 17.06
C LYS A 56 20.09 7.68 16.76
N GLN A 57 20.04 6.41 17.16
CA GLN A 57 21.07 5.42 16.83
C GLN A 57 21.12 5.13 15.32
N TYR A 58 19.96 4.97 14.67
CA TYR A 58 19.89 4.77 13.22
C TYR A 58 20.43 5.97 12.45
N GLU A 59 20.05 7.19 12.84
CA GLU A 59 20.55 8.42 12.22
C GLU A 59 22.07 8.55 12.32
N LEU A 60 22.65 8.31 13.51
CA LEU A 60 24.09 8.35 13.71
C LEU A 60 24.81 7.33 12.83
N ALA A 61 24.30 6.09 12.74
CA ALA A 61 24.88 5.05 11.90
C ALA A 61 24.85 5.41 10.40
N ILE A 62 23.75 6.01 9.93
CA ILE A 62 23.60 6.48 8.55
C ILE A 62 24.59 7.61 8.26
N ASN A 63 24.68 8.60 9.15
CA ASN A 63 25.58 9.74 8.99
C ASN A 63 27.05 9.32 8.97
N ILE A 64 27.46 8.41 9.86
CA ILE A 64 28.82 7.83 9.86
C ILE A 64 29.11 7.10 8.54
N ARG A 65 28.13 6.36 8.00
CA ARG A 65 28.29 5.64 6.73
C ARG A 65 28.35 6.56 5.53
N ALA A 66 27.61 7.68 5.55
CA ALA A 66 27.64 8.69 4.50
C ALA A 66 28.95 9.48 4.50
N LEU A 67 29.51 9.79 5.68
CA LEU A 67 30.79 10.50 5.85
C LEU A 67 32.02 9.65 5.50
N LYS A 68 31.89 8.33 5.49
CA LYS A 68 32.96 7.40 5.09
C LYS A 68 33.05 7.16 3.57
N LYS A 69 32.23 7.85 2.77
CA LYS A 69 32.19 7.77 1.31
C LYS A 69 32.93 8.95 0.70
#